data_AF-A0ABC9GQ97-F1
#
_entry.id   AF-A0ABC9GQ97-F1
#
_cell.length_a   1.000
_cell.length_b   1.000
_cell.length_c   1.000
_cell.angle_alpha   90.00
_cell.angle_beta   90.00
_cell.angle_gamma   90.00
#
_symmetry.space_group_name_H-M   'P 1'
#
loop_
_entity.id
_entity.type
_entity.pdbx_description
1 polymer ?
#
loop_
_entity_poly.entity_id
_entity_poly.type
_entity_poly.pdbx_seq_one_letter_code
_entity_poly.pdbx_strand_id
1 'polypeptide(L)'
;MALQTKVMDLFVVGSEPRSRRRVGLVGLAEGGDATRAVGRAKRGSPDCWPAAEPTSRSRGHQQTLPSRPLCRHAVGLCAPRHCSPPRCPAAGPSAPPHLQPLRALPLSGPPDPADAPPPRTRPAADKDPRPPACYLASVILDRVRLPNALTFFFPSRLCGNQFLTESRFLDNQFSGQRYQTSPLPRMSIAVAPEVAAALARGAAVVALESTIISHGMPYPKNLQTAVEVEAVVRETGAIPATIAILDGVPHVGLSSEQLKRLAISGRQFQKTARRDIAHVVASGGNGATTVSATMFFAHKVGIPIFVTGGIGGVHRHGEQTMDISSDLTELGKTPVAVISAGVKSILDISRTLEYLETQGVTVAAYRTNEFPAFFTETSGCQAPCRVDSAEECAKIIYANRNLHLCSGILIAVPIPTHHAASGNIIESAIQKALKEAEEKRIIGNAITPFMLERVKELTGGSSLEANIALVKNNARLGAEVAVALSNLQQREAKRIGRSAL
;
A
#
# COMPACT_ATOMS: atom_id res chain seq x y z
N MET A 1 9.14 -29.60 50.79
CA MET A 1 10.43 -29.86 50.14
C MET A 1 10.43 -29.04 48.85
N ALA A 2 10.87 -27.78 48.77
CA ALA A 2 11.94 -27.03 49.45
C ALA A 2 13.37 -27.29 48.89
N LEU A 3 14.05 -26.19 48.51
CA LEU A 3 15.46 -26.04 48.07
C LEU A 3 15.74 -26.58 46.63
N GLN A 4 16.65 -26.04 45.80
CA GLN A 4 17.65 -24.93 45.90
C GLN A 4 18.08 -24.52 44.45
N THR A 5 18.66 -23.36 44.08
CA THR A 5 18.60 -21.93 44.50
C THR A 5 19.28 -21.05 43.41
N LYS A 6 18.97 -19.74 43.41
CA LYS A 6 19.62 -18.59 42.72
C LYS A 6 21.11 -18.72 42.31
N VAL A 7 21.47 -18.01 41.22
CA VAL A 7 22.62 -17.08 41.18
C VAL A 7 22.19 -15.76 40.51
N MET A 8 22.65 -14.62 41.03
CA MET A 8 22.49 -13.26 40.46
C MET A 8 23.87 -12.71 40.05
N ASP A 9 23.85 -11.72 39.15
CA ASP A 9 24.83 -10.65 38.90
C ASP A 9 26.34 -10.98 38.81
N LEU A 10 26.94 -10.66 37.65
CA LEU A 10 27.94 -9.58 37.50
C LEU A 10 28.44 -9.51 36.04
N PHE A 11 28.43 -8.32 35.43
CA PHE A 11 29.66 -7.58 35.09
C PHE A 11 29.34 -6.27 34.33
N VAL A 12 29.47 -5.16 35.05
CA VAL A 12 29.67 -3.83 34.47
C VAL A 12 31.15 -3.71 34.10
N VAL A 13 31.46 -3.23 32.89
CA VAL A 13 32.80 -2.73 32.55
C VAL A 13 32.64 -1.35 31.94
N GLY A 14 32.96 -0.33 32.73
CA GLY A 14 33.10 1.05 32.27
C GLY A 14 34.53 1.37 31.85
N SER A 15 34.71 2.43 31.07
CA SER A 15 36.01 3.08 30.85
C SER A 15 35.84 4.60 30.73
N GLU A 16 36.02 5.31 31.84
CA GLU A 16 36.48 6.71 31.81
C GLU A 16 37.97 6.72 31.42
N PRO A 17 38.46 7.87 30.92
CA PRO A 17 39.63 8.44 31.61
C PRO A 17 39.39 9.88 32.07
N ARG A 18 39.70 10.13 33.35
CA ARG A 18 39.76 11.49 33.92
C ARG A 18 41.07 12.17 33.52
N SER A 19 41.02 13.48 33.26
CA SER A 19 42.05 14.38 33.79
C SER A 19 41.45 15.74 34.17
N ARG A 20 41.92 16.32 35.28
CA ARG A 20 41.47 17.59 35.84
C ARG A 20 42.42 18.71 35.41
N ARG A 21 41.90 19.92 35.14
CA ARG A 21 42.51 21.17 35.64
C ARG A 21 41.44 22.16 36.12
N ARG A 22 41.88 23.11 36.95
CA ARG A 22 41.06 23.96 37.85
C ARG A 22 40.93 25.39 37.33
N VAL A 23 39.79 26.00 37.67
CA VAL A 23 39.60 27.37 38.22
C VAL A 23 40.21 28.56 37.46
N GLY A 24 39.35 29.52 37.12
CA GLY A 24 39.66 30.93 36.90
C GLY A 24 38.37 31.76 36.92
N LEU A 25 38.24 32.72 37.83
CA LEU A 25 37.02 33.50 38.06
C LEU A 25 37.37 34.98 38.30
N VAL A 26 37.13 35.81 37.28
CA VAL A 26 37.15 37.29 37.27
C VAL A 26 36.29 37.70 36.05
N GLY A 27 35.44 38.73 36.02
CA GLY A 27 35.06 39.74 37.02
C GLY A 27 35.00 41.14 36.39
N LEU A 28 33.84 41.80 36.47
CA LEU A 28 33.59 43.24 36.14
C LEU A 28 33.68 43.62 34.63
N ALA A 29 33.12 44.73 34.12
CA ALA A 29 31.91 45.53 34.44
C ALA A 29 31.69 46.59 33.32
N GLU A 30 30.55 47.32 33.34
CA GLU A 30 30.25 48.57 32.58
C GLU A 30 30.15 48.44 31.04
N GLY A 31 29.41 49.26 30.27
CA GLY A 31 28.40 50.32 30.51
C GLY A 31 27.49 50.40 29.26
N GLY A 32 26.25 50.93 29.27
CA GLY A 32 25.95 52.37 29.21
C GLY A 32 26.17 52.95 27.79
N ASP A 33 25.24 53.63 27.11
CA ASP A 33 23.85 53.99 27.44
C ASP A 33 23.03 54.35 26.16
N ALA A 34 21.75 54.65 26.32
CA ALA A 34 20.78 54.97 25.28
C ALA A 34 20.84 56.42 24.75
N THR A 35 20.18 56.67 23.61
CA THR A 35 19.10 57.68 23.44
C THR A 35 18.52 57.56 22.00
N ARG A 36 17.21 57.49 21.69
CA ARG A 36 15.92 57.94 22.26
C ARG A 36 15.50 59.37 21.85
N ALA A 37 14.50 59.49 20.95
CA ALA A 37 13.43 60.52 20.95
C ALA A 37 12.54 60.46 19.67
N VAL A 38 11.29 60.97 19.58
CA VAL A 38 10.16 61.26 20.51
C VAL A 38 8.90 61.53 19.64
N GLY A 39 7.67 61.26 20.15
CA GLY A 39 6.39 61.80 19.63
C GLY A 39 5.29 60.73 19.50
N ARG A 40 4.31 60.52 20.41
CA ARG A 40 3.26 61.38 21.02
C ARG A 40 2.37 62.11 19.99
N ALA A 41 1.04 62.22 20.13
CA ALA A 41 0.03 61.55 20.99
C ALA A 41 -1.41 62.05 20.64
N LYS A 42 -2.44 61.47 21.29
CA LYS A 42 -3.87 61.89 21.39
C LYS A 42 -4.83 61.42 20.28
N ARG A 43 -6.15 61.28 20.50
CA ARG A 43 -7.06 60.95 21.65
C ARG A 43 -8.47 60.84 21.03
N GLY A 44 -9.36 59.95 21.49
CA GLY A 44 -10.78 60.02 21.09
C GLY A 44 -11.63 58.77 21.33
N SER A 45 -12.37 58.76 22.43
CA SER A 45 -13.66 58.07 22.61
C SER A 45 -14.65 59.14 23.10
N PRO A 46 -15.98 59.01 22.88
CA PRO A 46 -16.79 58.24 23.82
C PRO A 46 -18.05 57.51 23.28
N ASP A 47 -18.41 56.44 23.97
CA ASP A 47 -19.74 56.01 24.50
C ASP A 47 -21.02 55.73 23.65
N CYS A 48 -21.78 54.76 24.21
CA CYS A 48 -23.25 54.50 24.15
C CYS A 48 -23.90 53.75 22.96
N TRP A 49 -24.15 52.44 23.16
CA TRP A 49 -25.46 51.75 23.38
C TRP A 49 -26.74 52.18 22.58
N PRO A 50 -27.78 51.32 22.41
CA PRO A 50 -28.09 50.10 23.19
C PRO A 50 -28.51 48.83 22.40
N ALA A 51 -28.70 47.78 23.21
CA ALA A 51 -29.49 46.58 22.99
C ALA A 51 -30.94 46.79 22.48
N ALA A 52 -31.51 45.75 21.86
CA ALA A 52 -32.93 45.73 21.44
C ALA A 52 -33.57 44.32 21.51
N GLU A 53 -34.14 44.01 22.67
CA GLU A 53 -35.37 43.22 22.92
C GLU A 53 -36.00 43.83 24.21
N PRO A 54 -37.29 43.62 24.57
CA PRO A 54 -38.30 42.70 24.00
C PRO A 54 -39.69 43.35 23.76
N THR A 55 -40.69 42.56 23.35
CA THR A 55 -42.15 42.58 23.74
C THR A 55 -42.97 41.76 22.71
N SER A 56 -44.08 41.07 23.01
CA SER A 56 -44.62 40.54 24.28
C SER A 56 -45.76 39.52 24.01
N ARG A 57 -46.04 38.63 24.99
CA ARG A 57 -47.34 37.94 25.26
C ARG A 57 -47.83 36.87 24.23
N SER A 58 -48.47 35.76 24.64
CA SER A 58 -48.77 35.22 25.99
C SER A 58 -49.32 33.78 25.97
N ARG A 59 -49.28 33.10 27.13
CA ARG A 59 -49.96 31.82 27.51
C ARG A 59 -49.43 30.56 26.78
N GLY A 60 -49.12 29.43 27.42
CA GLY A 60 -49.04 29.09 28.85
C GLY A 60 -49.80 27.81 29.19
N HIS A 61 -49.09 26.75 29.59
CA HIS A 61 -49.55 25.76 30.59
C HIS A 61 -48.38 24.88 31.08
N GLN A 62 -48.37 24.60 32.38
CA GLN A 62 -47.49 23.64 33.06
C GLN A 62 -48.13 22.24 33.06
N GLN A 63 -47.32 21.18 33.09
CA GLN A 63 -47.48 20.00 33.99
C GLN A 63 -46.28 19.04 33.80
N THR A 64 -45.33 19.01 34.75
CA THR A 64 -45.17 18.04 35.86
C THR A 64 -44.55 16.68 35.50
N LEU A 65 -43.36 16.42 36.08
CA LEU A 65 -42.78 15.08 36.32
C LEU A 65 -43.68 14.25 37.26
N PRO A 66 -43.50 12.91 37.31
CA PRO A 66 -42.89 12.38 38.55
C PRO A 66 -41.96 11.13 38.42
N SER A 67 -40.95 11.12 39.29
CA SER A 67 -40.26 10.01 40.02
C SER A 67 -40.23 8.54 39.53
N ARG A 68 -39.04 7.93 39.67
CA ARG A 68 -38.79 6.48 39.84
C ARG A 68 -39.35 5.93 41.18
N PRO A 69 -39.49 4.60 41.31
CA PRO A 69 -38.70 3.91 42.35
C PRO A 69 -38.05 2.58 41.90
N LEU A 70 -37.22 1.99 42.79
CA LEU A 70 -36.54 0.68 42.61
C LEU A 70 -37.43 -0.51 43.04
N CYS A 71 -37.09 -1.72 42.59
CA CYS A 71 -37.14 -2.92 43.46
C CYS A 71 -36.15 -4.02 43.01
N ARG A 72 -35.88 -5.01 43.90
CA ARG A 72 -34.84 -6.07 43.80
C ARG A 72 -35.45 -7.49 43.71
N HIS A 73 -34.59 -8.48 43.41
CA HIS A 73 -34.75 -9.96 43.56
C HIS A 73 -35.57 -10.65 42.46
N ALA A 74 -35.35 -11.93 42.09
CA ALA A 74 -34.20 -12.84 42.27
C ALA A 74 -34.31 -14.07 41.31
N VAL A 75 -33.17 -14.74 41.08
CA VAL A 75 -32.93 -16.16 40.68
C VAL A 75 -34.02 -16.94 39.92
N GLY A 76 -33.66 -17.50 38.76
CA GLY A 76 -34.39 -18.60 38.10
C GLY A 76 -33.58 -19.29 36.98
N LEU A 77 -33.08 -20.51 37.23
CA LEU A 77 -32.43 -21.37 36.24
C LEU A 77 -33.47 -22.04 35.32
N CYS A 78 -33.24 -22.10 34.01
CA CYS A 78 -33.73 -23.19 33.16
C CYS A 78 -32.98 -23.28 31.82
N ALA A 79 -32.71 -24.50 31.38
CA ALA A 79 -31.97 -24.84 30.15
C ALA A 79 -32.95 -25.14 28.97
N PRO A 80 -32.48 -25.44 27.74
CA PRO A 80 -33.13 -24.98 26.52
C PRO A 80 -34.27 -25.86 25.99
N ARG A 81 -35.12 -25.28 25.14
CA ARG A 81 -36.02 -26.01 24.24
C ARG A 81 -35.71 -25.70 22.78
N HIS A 82 -35.67 -26.74 21.95
CA HIS A 82 -35.60 -26.62 20.50
C HIS A 82 -36.89 -26.00 19.92
N CYS A 83 -36.75 -25.12 18.94
CA CYS A 83 -37.83 -24.73 18.03
C CYS A 83 -37.32 -24.79 16.58
N SER A 84 -38.05 -25.53 15.74
CA SER A 84 -37.81 -25.69 14.30
C SER A 84 -38.34 -24.49 13.49
N PRO A 85 -37.86 -24.25 12.25
CA PRO A 85 -38.26 -23.08 11.46
C PRO A 85 -39.69 -23.17 10.90
N PRO A 86 -40.33 -22.02 10.58
CA PRO A 86 -41.71 -21.98 10.07
C PRO A 86 -41.81 -22.39 8.59
N ARG A 87 -42.96 -22.97 8.22
CA ARG A 87 -43.30 -23.36 6.84
C ARG A 87 -43.91 -22.19 6.06
N CYS A 88 -43.57 -22.07 4.77
CA CYS A 88 -44.31 -21.25 3.81
C CYS A 88 -45.51 -22.04 3.22
N PRO A 89 -46.62 -21.38 2.84
CA PRO A 89 -47.71 -21.99 2.09
C PRO A 89 -47.39 -22.04 0.58
N ALA A 90 -47.96 -23.04 -0.11
CA ALA A 90 -47.76 -23.26 -1.55
C ALA A 90 -48.91 -22.71 -2.40
N ALA A 91 -48.62 -22.26 -3.62
CA ALA A 91 -49.61 -21.95 -4.65
C ALA A 91 -49.06 -22.11 -6.08
N GLY A 92 -49.76 -22.93 -6.89
CA GLY A 92 -49.96 -22.78 -8.35
C GLY A 92 -48.76 -22.67 -9.32
N PRO A 93 -48.60 -23.62 -10.27
CA PRO A 93 -47.70 -23.42 -11.41
C PRO A 93 -48.33 -22.51 -12.48
N SER A 94 -47.60 -21.50 -12.95
CA SER A 94 -47.93 -20.73 -14.15
C SER A 94 -46.78 -20.86 -15.17
N ALA A 95 -47.13 -21.07 -16.44
CA ALA A 95 -46.16 -21.36 -17.50
C ALA A 95 -45.56 -20.06 -18.09
N PRO A 96 -44.26 -20.06 -18.45
CA PRO A 96 -43.67 -18.98 -19.25
C PRO A 96 -44.00 -19.13 -20.75
N PRO A 97 -43.96 -18.04 -21.53
CA PRO A 97 -44.38 -18.04 -22.93
C PRO A 97 -43.35 -18.64 -23.91
N HIS A 98 -43.84 -18.95 -25.11
CA HIS A 98 -43.12 -19.63 -26.19
C HIS A 98 -41.77 -19.00 -26.60
N LEU A 99 -40.70 -19.80 -26.56
CA LEU A 99 -39.51 -19.59 -27.37
C LEU A 99 -39.75 -20.11 -28.80
N GLN A 100 -39.61 -19.24 -29.80
CA GLN A 100 -39.54 -19.67 -31.20
C GLN A 100 -38.15 -20.24 -31.52
N PRO A 101 -38.04 -21.31 -32.31
CA PRO A 101 -36.74 -21.84 -32.73
C PRO A 101 -36.08 -20.91 -33.76
N LEU A 102 -34.89 -20.41 -33.43
CA LEU A 102 -34.05 -19.69 -34.39
C LEU A 102 -33.66 -20.62 -35.55
N ARG A 103 -33.93 -20.16 -36.79
CA ARG A 103 -33.43 -20.82 -38.01
C ARG A 103 -31.91 -20.81 -38.02
N ALA A 104 -31.30 -21.94 -38.39
CA ALA A 104 -29.90 -21.99 -38.73
C ALA A 104 -29.61 -21.08 -39.93
N LEU A 105 -28.62 -20.19 -39.79
CA LEU A 105 -28.01 -19.46 -40.89
C LEU A 105 -26.77 -20.24 -41.39
N PRO A 106 -26.50 -20.28 -42.70
CA PRO A 106 -25.41 -21.06 -43.26
C PRO A 106 -24.04 -20.45 -42.95
N LEU A 107 -23.04 -21.32 -42.79
CA LEU A 107 -21.64 -20.95 -42.65
C LEU A 107 -21.14 -20.28 -43.93
N SER A 108 -20.73 -19.01 -43.85
CA SER A 108 -19.99 -18.34 -44.93
C SER A 108 -18.54 -18.80 -44.95
N GLY A 109 -18.10 -19.36 -46.09
CA GLY A 109 -16.71 -19.73 -46.33
C GLY A 109 -15.76 -18.52 -46.45
N PRO A 110 -14.44 -18.76 -46.50
CA PRO A 110 -13.46 -17.68 -46.67
C PRO A 110 -13.58 -17.00 -48.05
N PRO A 111 -13.31 -15.69 -48.16
CA PRO A 111 -13.37 -14.96 -49.43
C PRO A 111 -12.19 -15.27 -50.35
N ASP A 112 -12.44 -15.20 -51.66
CA ASP A 112 -11.44 -15.35 -52.72
C ASP A 112 -10.42 -14.18 -52.76
N PRO A 113 -9.17 -14.41 -53.20
CA PRO A 113 -8.10 -13.41 -53.17
C PRO A 113 -8.13 -12.49 -54.40
N ALA A 114 -9.04 -11.52 -54.41
CA ALA A 114 -9.17 -10.56 -55.51
C ALA A 114 -9.34 -9.09 -55.04
N ASP A 115 -8.47 -8.62 -54.15
CA ASP A 115 -8.19 -7.18 -53.96
C ASP A 115 -6.86 -6.97 -53.19
N ALA A 116 -5.74 -6.97 -53.93
CA ALA A 116 -4.41 -6.69 -53.38
C ALA A 116 -3.86 -5.37 -53.95
N PRO A 117 -3.58 -4.34 -53.13
CA PRO A 117 -3.00 -3.10 -53.62
C PRO A 117 -1.53 -3.28 -54.04
N PRO A 118 -1.04 -2.53 -55.05
CA PRO A 118 0.29 -2.74 -55.62
C PRO A 118 1.43 -2.39 -54.63
N PRO A 119 2.59 -3.07 -54.72
CA PRO A 119 3.70 -2.87 -53.79
C PRO A 119 4.36 -1.49 -53.99
N ARG A 120 4.62 -0.79 -52.88
CA ARG A 120 5.36 0.47 -52.89
C ARG A 120 6.86 0.21 -53.07
N THR A 121 7.48 0.97 -53.97
CA THR A 121 8.93 1.01 -54.16
C THR A 121 9.64 1.60 -52.93
N ARG A 122 10.82 1.07 -52.59
CA ARG A 122 11.77 1.67 -51.65
C ARG A 122 13.03 2.12 -52.42
N PRO A 123 13.64 3.27 -52.09
CA PRO A 123 14.95 3.63 -52.61
C PRO A 123 16.08 2.80 -51.95
N ALA A 124 17.22 2.72 -52.63
CA ALA A 124 18.33 1.83 -52.30
C ALA A 124 19.15 2.28 -51.06
N ALA A 125 19.80 1.30 -50.42
CA ALA A 125 20.88 1.50 -49.46
C ALA A 125 22.16 0.82 -50.00
N ASP A 126 23.32 1.43 -49.77
CA ASP A 126 24.58 1.06 -50.45
C ASP A 126 25.44 0.05 -49.66
N LYS A 127 26.02 -0.88 -50.41
CA LYS A 127 27.18 -1.78 -50.20
C LYS A 127 27.57 -2.34 -48.80
N ASP A 128 27.49 -3.68 -48.78
CA ASP A 128 28.30 -4.70 -48.09
C ASP A 128 29.84 -4.47 -48.21
N PRO A 129 30.71 -5.05 -47.35
CA PRO A 129 31.28 -6.35 -47.72
C PRO A 129 31.53 -7.40 -46.59
N ARG A 130 31.05 -8.63 -46.87
CA ARG A 130 31.51 -9.98 -46.42
C ARG A 130 33.00 -10.27 -46.80
N PRO A 131 33.61 -11.48 -46.61
CA PRO A 131 33.15 -12.85 -46.19
C PRO A 131 34.09 -13.50 -45.12
N PRO A 132 34.24 -14.85 -44.91
CA PRO A 132 33.53 -16.08 -45.39
C PRO A 132 32.89 -16.93 -44.24
N ALA A 133 31.80 -17.69 -44.38
CA ALA A 133 31.39 -18.76 -45.32
C ALA A 133 31.97 -20.16 -45.02
N CYS A 134 31.10 -21.15 -44.69
CA CYS A 134 31.15 -22.55 -45.20
C CYS A 134 30.04 -23.50 -44.68
N TYR A 135 29.42 -24.22 -45.63
CA TYR A 135 28.73 -25.53 -45.61
C TYR A 135 27.45 -25.87 -44.81
N LEU A 136 26.48 -26.42 -45.56
CA LEU A 136 25.34 -27.24 -45.12
C LEU A 136 25.74 -28.69 -44.82
N ALA A 137 25.02 -29.33 -43.91
CA ALA A 137 24.79 -30.78 -43.92
C ALA A 137 23.37 -31.10 -43.41
N SER A 138 22.57 -31.79 -44.22
CA SER A 138 21.26 -32.33 -43.87
C SER A 138 21.40 -33.70 -43.20
N VAL A 139 20.65 -33.98 -42.13
CA VAL A 139 20.54 -35.32 -41.53
C VAL A 139 19.09 -35.78 -41.53
N ILE A 140 18.92 -37.07 -41.87
CA ILE A 140 17.65 -37.74 -42.15
C ILE A 140 17.00 -38.26 -40.86
N LEU A 141 15.67 -38.26 -40.83
CA LEU A 141 14.85 -38.90 -39.79
C LEU A 141 15.05 -40.43 -39.80
N ASP A 142 15.32 -41.05 -38.65
CA ASP A 142 14.82 -42.41 -38.44
C ASP A 142 14.45 -42.77 -36.98
N ARG A 143 13.30 -43.41 -36.90
CA ARG A 143 12.61 -44.17 -35.84
C ARG A 143 13.26 -44.26 -34.43
N VAL A 144 12.59 -43.66 -33.46
CA VAL A 144 12.62 -44.09 -32.04
C VAL A 144 11.45 -45.05 -31.76
N ARG A 145 11.75 -46.28 -31.30
CA ARG A 145 10.78 -47.17 -30.64
C ARG A 145 11.15 -47.28 -29.16
N LEU A 146 10.18 -47.02 -28.27
CA LEU A 146 10.26 -47.37 -26.85
C LEU A 146 9.99 -48.86 -26.66
N PRO A 147 10.44 -49.45 -25.53
CA PRO A 147 9.44 -49.96 -24.60
C PRO A 147 9.74 -49.71 -23.10
N ASN A 148 8.68 -49.27 -22.41
CA ASN A 148 8.19 -49.65 -21.08
C ASN A 148 9.15 -49.88 -19.88
N ALA A 149 8.97 -48.99 -18.90
CA ALA A 149 8.68 -49.28 -17.48
C ALA A 149 9.64 -50.14 -16.64
N LEU A 150 10.26 -49.50 -15.64
CA LEU A 150 10.57 -50.14 -14.35
C LEU A 150 10.62 -49.12 -13.20
N THR A 151 10.25 -49.61 -12.01
CA THR A 151 9.91 -48.85 -10.81
C THR A 151 11.14 -48.32 -10.07
N PHE A 152 11.14 -47.04 -9.66
CA PHE A 152 12.20 -46.52 -8.80
C PHE A 152 11.97 -46.86 -7.32
N PHE A 153 12.76 -47.80 -6.80
CA PHE A 153 12.94 -48.04 -5.37
C PHE A 153 13.84 -46.97 -4.75
N PHE A 154 13.43 -46.39 -3.64
CA PHE A 154 14.31 -45.63 -2.74
C PHE A 154 15.06 -46.59 -1.81
N PRO A 155 16.39 -46.47 -1.66
CA PRO A 155 17.09 -46.87 -0.45
C PRO A 155 17.38 -45.66 0.44
N SER A 156 17.13 -45.80 1.73
CA SER A 156 17.56 -44.86 2.77
C SER A 156 18.72 -45.46 3.57
N ARG A 157 19.47 -44.57 4.25
CA ARG A 157 20.25 -44.81 5.49
C ARG A 157 21.69 -45.37 5.44
N LEU A 158 22.55 -44.56 6.08
CA LEU A 158 23.51 -44.87 7.16
C LEU A 158 24.98 -45.24 6.84
N CYS A 159 25.83 -44.84 7.80
CA CYS A 159 27.28 -44.93 7.90
C CYS A 159 28.09 -44.12 6.86
N GLY A 160 29.27 -43.56 7.20
CA GLY A 160 29.95 -43.51 8.51
C GLY A 160 31.47 -43.44 8.37
N ASN A 161 32.08 -42.43 8.99
CA ASN A 161 33.53 -42.20 9.18
C ASN A 161 34.47 -41.98 7.97
N GLN A 162 35.32 -40.97 8.17
CA GLN A 162 36.74 -40.88 7.78
C GLN A 162 37.17 -41.39 6.40
N PHE A 163 37.51 -40.46 5.51
CA PHE A 163 38.81 -40.52 4.81
C PHE A 163 39.39 -39.12 4.65
N LEU A 164 40.54 -38.90 5.30
CA LEU A 164 41.50 -37.88 4.90
C LEU A 164 42.30 -38.46 3.73
N THR A 165 42.40 -37.72 2.63
CA THR A 165 43.47 -37.94 1.65
C THR A 165 43.85 -36.62 0.99
N GLU A 166 45.12 -36.52 0.62
CA GLU A 166 45.78 -35.26 0.31
C GLU A 166 45.37 -34.68 -1.05
N SER A 167 45.53 -33.36 -1.18
CA SER A 167 45.70 -32.71 -2.47
C SER A 167 46.64 -31.52 -2.31
N ARG A 168 47.95 -31.83 -2.19
CA ARG A 168 49.00 -30.84 -2.43
C ARG A 168 49.07 -30.56 -3.93
N PHE A 169 48.57 -29.42 -4.38
CA PHE A 169 48.94 -28.88 -5.69
C PHE A 169 49.14 -27.36 -5.60
N LEU A 170 50.40 -26.98 -5.81
CA LEU A 170 50.90 -25.63 -6.12
C LEU A 170 50.68 -24.53 -5.06
N ASP A 171 51.70 -24.39 -4.20
CA ASP A 171 52.06 -23.10 -3.61
C ASP A 171 52.19 -22.05 -4.72
N ASN A 172 51.39 -20.98 -4.66
CA ASN A 172 51.67 -19.76 -5.41
C ASN A 172 51.90 -18.63 -4.43
N GLN A 173 53.10 -18.03 -4.49
CA GLN A 173 53.56 -17.00 -3.58
C GLN A 173 52.84 -15.66 -3.85
N PHE A 174 51.64 -15.48 -3.31
CA PHE A 174 51.05 -14.15 -3.16
C PHE A 174 51.28 -13.64 -1.74
N SER A 175 52.23 -12.70 -1.63
CA SER A 175 52.51 -11.93 -0.43
C SER A 175 51.24 -11.36 0.17
N GLY A 176 51.00 -11.65 1.45
CA GLY A 176 49.75 -11.32 2.14
C GLY A 176 49.54 -9.82 2.35
N GLN A 177 48.99 -9.12 1.35
CA GLN A 177 48.12 -7.99 1.62
C GLN A 177 46.80 -8.55 2.16
N ARG A 178 46.63 -8.50 3.48
CA ARG A 178 45.28 -8.57 4.08
C ARG A 178 44.49 -7.39 3.51
N TYR A 179 43.63 -7.64 2.53
CA TYR A 179 42.58 -6.70 2.17
C TYR A 179 41.77 -6.45 3.43
N GLN A 180 41.97 -5.29 4.05
CA GLN A 180 41.05 -4.75 5.02
C GLN A 180 39.78 -4.40 4.25
N THR A 181 38.91 -5.40 4.07
CA THR A 181 37.52 -5.16 3.70
C THR A 181 36.92 -4.37 4.86
N SER A 182 36.96 -3.04 4.74
CA SER A 182 36.15 -2.15 5.56
C SER A 182 34.75 -2.73 5.56
N PRO A 183 34.15 -3.06 6.72
CA PRO A 183 32.84 -3.67 6.74
C PRO A 183 31.89 -2.73 5.99
N LEU A 184 31.30 -3.23 4.91
CA LEU A 184 30.36 -2.45 4.10
C LEU A 184 29.34 -1.83 5.08
N PRO A 185 29.08 -0.51 4.97
CA PRO A 185 28.21 0.17 5.92
C PRO A 185 26.89 -0.58 6.00
N ARG A 186 26.51 -1.02 7.21
CA ARG A 186 25.24 -1.74 7.40
C ARG A 186 24.14 -0.84 6.88
N MET A 187 23.49 -1.25 5.80
CA MET A 187 22.40 -0.49 5.19
C MET A 187 21.24 -0.35 6.19
N SER A 188 21.22 0.79 6.89
CA SER A 188 20.24 1.09 7.92
C SER A 188 19.02 1.78 7.31
N ILE A 189 17.83 1.24 7.57
CA ILE A 189 16.58 1.99 7.39
C ILE A 189 16.50 3.01 8.52
N ALA A 190 16.43 4.30 8.19
CA ALA A 190 16.22 5.36 9.15
C ALA A 190 14.74 5.40 9.56
N VAL A 191 14.43 5.05 10.80
CA VAL A 191 13.05 5.11 11.33
C VAL A 191 12.91 6.35 12.20
N ALA A 192 11.89 7.16 11.92
CA ALA A 192 11.62 8.36 12.72
C ALA A 192 11.40 8.00 14.20
N PRO A 193 11.90 8.80 15.17
CA PRO A 193 11.79 8.48 16.60
C PRO A 193 10.34 8.25 17.08
N GLU A 194 9.37 9.01 16.55
CA GLU A 194 7.94 8.83 16.85
C GLU A 194 7.43 7.46 16.40
N VAL A 195 7.79 7.04 15.18
CA VAL A 195 7.42 5.74 14.59
C VAL A 195 8.09 4.60 15.34
N ALA A 196 9.39 4.70 15.61
CA ALA A 196 10.13 3.69 16.37
C ALA A 196 9.55 3.51 17.78
N ALA A 197 9.24 4.62 18.47
CA ALA A 197 8.61 4.58 19.78
C ALA A 197 7.17 4.04 19.75
N ALA A 198 6.43 4.22 18.64
CA ALA A 198 5.08 3.68 18.45
C ALA A 198 5.10 2.16 18.22
N LEU A 199 6.02 1.68 17.40
CA LEU A 199 6.25 0.25 17.17
C LEU A 199 6.69 -0.46 18.45
N ALA A 200 7.64 0.12 19.20
CA ALA A 200 8.16 -0.46 20.44
C ALA A 200 7.08 -0.64 21.53
N ARG A 201 6.05 0.21 21.56
CA ARG A 201 4.92 0.12 22.49
C ARG A 201 3.69 -0.61 21.94
N GLY A 202 3.78 -1.19 20.74
CA GLY A 202 2.66 -1.87 20.08
C GLY A 202 1.46 -0.95 19.84
N ALA A 203 1.71 0.30 19.43
CA ALA A 203 0.68 1.26 19.04
C ALA A 203 0.42 1.23 17.52
N ALA A 204 -0.72 1.79 17.13
CA ALA A 204 -1.12 1.89 15.72
C ALA A 204 -0.15 2.77 14.90
N VAL A 205 0.37 2.21 13.81
CA VAL A 205 1.20 2.91 12.81
C VAL A 205 0.66 2.57 11.42
N VAL A 206 0.57 3.59 10.55
CA VAL A 206 0.13 3.46 9.16
C VAL A 206 1.24 3.96 8.24
N ALA A 207 1.74 3.10 7.36
CA ALA A 207 2.66 3.52 6.31
C ALA A 207 1.94 4.32 5.22
N LEU A 208 2.66 5.25 4.58
CA LEU A 208 2.20 6.06 3.45
C LEU A 208 3.30 6.07 2.36
N GLU A 209 2.92 6.04 1.08
CA GLU A 209 3.88 6.06 -0.03
C GLU A 209 4.26 7.48 -0.46
N SER A 210 5.42 7.64 -1.08
CA SER A 210 5.87 8.93 -1.62
C SER A 210 5.68 9.10 -3.14
N THR A 211 5.41 8.02 -3.90
CA THR A 211 5.13 8.13 -5.35
C THR A 211 3.91 9.00 -5.63
N ILE A 212 2.85 8.92 -4.83
CA ILE A 212 1.66 9.75 -5.00
C ILE A 212 1.98 11.25 -4.87
N ILE A 213 2.94 11.60 -4.02
CA ILE A 213 3.40 12.97 -3.77
C ILE A 213 4.31 13.47 -4.91
N SER A 214 5.27 12.65 -5.35
CA SER A 214 6.28 13.07 -6.35
C SER A 214 5.81 12.96 -7.81
N HIS A 215 4.94 11.99 -8.10
CA HIS A 215 4.53 11.61 -9.46
C HIS A 215 3.01 11.61 -9.67
N GLY A 216 2.21 11.53 -8.60
CA GLY A 216 0.75 11.42 -8.68
C GLY A 216 -0.02 12.75 -8.62
N MET A 217 0.56 13.80 -8.06
CA MET A 217 -0.10 15.10 -7.85
C MET A 217 0.87 16.27 -8.14
N PRO A 218 0.37 17.43 -8.64
CA PRO A 218 1.20 18.61 -8.87
C PRO A 218 1.47 19.40 -7.59
N TYR A 219 2.59 20.12 -7.53
CA TYR A 219 2.86 21.11 -6.49
C TYR A 219 1.95 22.35 -6.66
N PRO A 220 1.42 22.98 -5.59
CA PRO A 220 1.59 22.65 -4.17
C PRO A 220 0.61 21.61 -3.62
N LYS A 221 -0.34 21.11 -4.44
CA LYS A 221 -1.39 20.20 -3.99
C LYS A 221 -0.84 18.88 -3.44
N ASN A 222 0.24 18.36 -4.01
CA ASN A 222 0.93 17.17 -3.49
C ASN A 222 1.35 17.29 -2.02
N LEU A 223 1.96 18.43 -1.63
CA LEU A 223 2.37 18.69 -0.25
C LEU A 223 1.16 18.91 0.67
N GLN A 224 0.18 19.68 0.22
CA GLN A 224 -1.06 19.92 0.97
C GLN A 224 -1.77 18.59 1.28
N THR A 225 -1.98 17.76 0.28
CA THR A 225 -2.62 16.45 0.44
C THR A 225 -1.80 15.51 1.30
N ALA A 226 -0.46 15.48 1.19
CA ALA A 226 0.37 14.66 2.06
C ALA A 226 0.21 15.06 3.54
N VAL A 227 0.26 16.35 3.84
CA VAL A 227 0.07 16.88 5.21
C VAL A 227 -1.35 16.62 5.72
N GLU A 228 -2.39 16.82 4.89
CA GLU A 228 -3.78 16.51 5.25
C GLU A 228 -4.00 15.02 5.53
N VAL A 229 -3.32 14.14 4.79
CA VAL A 229 -3.40 12.68 4.99
C VAL A 229 -2.69 12.27 6.28
N GLU A 230 -1.51 12.81 6.56
CA GLU A 230 -0.83 12.60 7.85
C GLU A 230 -1.69 13.12 9.03
N ALA A 231 -2.37 14.25 8.86
CA ALA A 231 -3.31 14.78 9.86
C ALA A 231 -4.49 13.83 10.11
N VAL A 232 -5.15 13.32 9.05
CA VAL A 232 -6.27 12.36 9.18
C VAL A 232 -5.84 11.09 9.93
N VAL A 233 -4.64 10.56 9.65
CA VAL A 233 -4.11 9.38 10.37
C VAL A 233 -3.91 9.69 11.87
N ARG A 234 -3.39 10.87 12.20
CA ARG A 234 -3.17 11.34 13.59
C ARG A 234 -4.47 11.58 14.34
N GLU A 235 -5.46 12.21 13.71
CA GLU A 235 -6.80 12.48 14.26
C GLU A 235 -7.52 11.19 14.66
N THR A 236 -7.38 10.13 13.87
CA THR A 236 -7.93 8.80 14.17
C THR A 236 -7.13 8.04 15.25
N GLY A 237 -5.99 8.54 15.70
CA GLY A 237 -5.19 7.96 16.79
C GLY A 237 -4.09 6.99 16.37
N ALA A 238 -3.71 6.98 15.09
CA ALA A 238 -2.55 6.24 14.58
C ALA A 238 -1.38 7.19 14.26
N ILE A 239 -0.16 6.65 14.19
CA ILE A 239 1.03 7.41 13.77
C ILE A 239 1.26 7.22 12.27
N PRO A 240 1.30 8.29 11.45
CA PRO A 240 1.65 8.19 10.05
C PRO A 240 3.16 7.97 9.88
N ALA A 241 3.52 7.14 8.91
CA ALA A 241 4.89 6.86 8.53
C ALA A 241 5.04 6.97 7.01
N THR A 242 5.18 8.19 6.49
CA THR A 242 5.53 8.41 5.07
C THR A 242 6.90 7.85 4.77
N ILE A 243 7.02 7.05 3.71
CA ILE A 243 8.24 6.32 3.33
C ILE A 243 8.83 6.91 2.05
N ALA A 244 10.15 7.11 2.03
CA ALA A 244 10.92 7.51 0.84
C ALA A 244 12.38 7.04 0.99
N ILE A 245 13.17 7.13 -0.08
CA ILE A 245 14.64 7.02 -0.01
C ILE A 245 15.21 8.43 -0.18
N LEU A 246 16.01 8.88 0.79
CA LEU A 246 16.66 10.19 0.78
C LEU A 246 18.18 9.98 0.78
N ASP A 247 18.84 10.50 -0.24
CA ASP A 247 20.30 10.48 -0.39
C ASP A 247 20.91 9.08 -0.12
N GLY A 248 20.30 8.04 -0.70
CA GLY A 248 20.65 6.62 -0.55
C GLY A 248 20.08 5.90 0.68
N VAL A 249 19.49 6.62 1.64
CA VAL A 249 18.99 6.07 2.91
C VAL A 249 17.47 5.92 2.89
N PRO A 250 16.91 4.71 3.02
CA PRO A 250 15.48 4.51 3.21
C PRO A 250 15.02 5.13 4.53
N HIS A 251 14.03 6.00 4.48
CA HIS A 251 13.41 6.67 5.62
C HIS A 251 11.98 6.17 5.82
N VAL A 252 11.60 5.91 7.07
CA VAL A 252 10.24 5.53 7.48
C VAL A 252 9.73 6.52 8.52
N GLY A 253 8.78 7.36 8.11
CA GLY A 253 8.44 8.61 8.78
C GLY A 253 9.36 9.72 8.28
N LEU A 254 8.80 10.67 7.52
CA LEU A 254 9.53 11.87 7.07
C LEU A 254 9.27 13.03 8.05
N SER A 255 10.26 13.89 8.24
CA SER A 255 10.04 15.21 8.83
C SER A 255 9.33 16.13 7.85
N SER A 256 8.71 17.22 8.34
CA SER A 256 8.01 18.19 7.49
C SER A 256 8.91 18.80 6.40
N GLU A 257 10.20 19.05 6.70
CA GLU A 257 11.16 19.55 5.70
C GLU A 257 11.58 18.47 4.69
N GLN A 258 11.68 17.20 5.09
CA GLN A 258 11.92 16.09 4.16
C GLN A 258 10.72 15.87 3.23
N LEU A 259 9.50 15.93 3.76
CA LEU A 259 8.24 15.83 3.01
C LEU A 259 8.11 16.98 2.00
N LYS A 260 8.44 18.20 2.43
CA LYS A 260 8.46 19.41 1.59
C LYS A 260 9.54 19.36 0.51
N ARG A 261 10.77 18.90 0.84
CA ARG A 261 11.83 18.65 -0.15
C ARG A 261 11.34 17.69 -1.23
N LEU A 262 10.73 16.57 -0.84
CA LEU A 262 10.20 15.56 -1.74
C LEU A 262 9.08 16.13 -2.64
N ALA A 263 8.13 16.86 -2.06
CA ALA A 263 7.01 17.45 -2.80
C ALA A 263 7.43 18.57 -3.78
N ILE A 264 8.43 19.38 -3.44
CA ILE A 264 8.99 20.42 -4.33
C ILE A 264 9.83 19.79 -5.45
N SER A 265 10.67 18.80 -5.12
CA SER A 265 11.56 18.15 -6.09
C SER A 265 10.80 17.28 -7.10
N GLY A 266 9.64 16.72 -6.69
CA GLY A 266 8.71 16.02 -7.57
C GLY A 266 9.40 14.91 -8.38
N ARG A 267 9.33 15.01 -9.72
CA ARG A 267 9.91 14.02 -10.64
C ARG A 267 11.44 13.87 -10.57
N GLN A 268 12.16 14.76 -9.88
CA GLN A 268 13.60 14.56 -9.59
C GLN A 268 13.83 13.37 -8.63
N PHE A 269 12.84 12.99 -7.83
CA PHE A 269 12.86 11.73 -7.09
C PHE A 269 12.51 10.58 -8.04
N GLN A 270 13.40 9.61 -8.16
CA GLN A 270 13.16 8.42 -8.99
C GLN A 270 11.92 7.68 -8.47
N LYS A 271 10.95 7.39 -9.36
CA LYS A 271 9.85 6.47 -9.04
C LYS A 271 10.45 5.08 -8.78
N THR A 272 10.38 4.62 -7.54
CA THR A 272 11.14 3.48 -7.03
C THR A 272 10.19 2.35 -6.65
N ALA A 273 10.11 1.32 -7.48
CA ALA A 273 9.51 0.04 -7.13
C ALA A 273 10.54 -0.87 -6.44
N ARG A 274 10.12 -2.03 -5.92
CA ARG A 274 11.02 -2.92 -5.16
C ARG A 274 12.32 -3.29 -5.89
N ARG A 275 12.28 -3.48 -7.22
CA ARG A 275 13.47 -3.80 -8.02
C ARG A 275 14.49 -2.65 -8.07
N ASP A 276 14.02 -1.41 -7.97
CA ASP A 276 14.84 -0.21 -8.16
C ASP A 276 15.56 0.19 -6.86
N ILE A 277 15.08 -0.29 -5.69
CA ILE A 277 15.62 0.03 -4.36
C ILE A 277 17.14 -0.11 -4.30
N ALA A 278 17.68 -1.25 -4.75
CA ALA A 278 19.12 -1.52 -4.65
C ALA A 278 19.96 -0.50 -5.43
N HIS A 279 19.48 -0.05 -6.59
CA HIS A 279 20.15 0.96 -7.40
C HIS A 279 20.09 2.34 -6.75
N VAL A 280 18.90 2.79 -6.33
CA VAL A 280 18.73 4.11 -5.69
C VAL A 280 19.54 4.20 -4.39
N VAL A 281 19.55 3.12 -3.60
CA VAL A 281 20.38 3.02 -2.39
C VAL A 281 21.87 3.09 -2.71
N ALA A 282 22.37 2.23 -3.61
CA ALA A 282 23.80 2.13 -3.90
C ALA A 282 24.39 3.38 -4.59
N SER A 283 23.56 4.15 -5.29
CA SER A 283 23.94 5.40 -5.96
C SER A 283 23.88 6.65 -5.06
N GLY A 284 23.41 6.53 -3.81
CA GLY A 284 23.14 7.72 -2.98
C GLY A 284 21.95 8.54 -3.49
N GLY A 285 21.04 7.93 -4.26
CA GLY A 285 19.96 8.62 -4.94
C GLY A 285 18.74 8.94 -4.08
N ASN A 286 17.85 9.77 -4.63
CA ASN A 286 16.56 10.11 -4.02
C ASN A 286 15.42 9.35 -4.73
N GLY A 287 14.61 8.62 -3.95
CA GLY A 287 13.61 7.69 -4.46
C GLY A 287 12.23 7.90 -3.83
N ALA A 288 11.23 8.18 -4.66
CA ALA A 288 9.83 8.15 -4.26
C ALA A 288 9.32 6.71 -4.37
N THR A 289 9.01 6.07 -3.24
CA THR A 289 8.61 4.65 -3.19
C THR A 289 7.21 4.46 -3.75
N THR A 290 7.01 3.43 -4.57
CA THR A 290 5.67 2.96 -4.99
C THR A 290 5.06 2.10 -3.89
N VAL A 291 3.83 1.60 -4.11
CA VAL A 291 3.22 0.51 -3.33
C VAL A 291 4.21 -0.63 -3.05
N SER A 292 4.82 -1.24 -4.08
CA SER A 292 5.74 -2.37 -3.86
C SER A 292 6.98 -2.05 -3.00
N ALA A 293 7.59 -0.88 -3.16
CA ALA A 293 8.73 -0.48 -2.32
C ALA A 293 8.30 -0.06 -0.90
N THR A 294 7.15 0.59 -0.77
CA THR A 294 6.59 1.04 0.52
C THR A 294 6.21 -0.15 1.39
N MET A 295 5.56 -1.18 0.82
CA MET A 295 5.26 -2.44 1.51
C MET A 295 6.53 -3.12 2.01
N PHE A 296 7.58 -3.21 1.17
CA PHE A 296 8.86 -3.81 1.57
C PHE A 296 9.46 -3.12 2.80
N PHE A 297 9.57 -1.79 2.80
CA PHE A 297 10.12 -1.06 3.94
C PHE A 297 9.22 -1.09 5.16
N ALA A 298 7.90 -0.93 5.00
CA ALA A 298 6.92 -1.03 6.08
C ALA A 298 7.03 -2.39 6.79
N HIS A 299 7.05 -3.49 6.03
CA HIS A 299 7.23 -4.83 6.57
C HIS A 299 8.57 -5.00 7.28
N LYS A 300 9.67 -4.48 6.71
CA LYS A 300 11.02 -4.57 7.30
C LYS A 300 11.15 -3.87 8.66
N VAL A 301 10.31 -2.89 8.96
CA VAL A 301 10.24 -2.23 10.28
C VAL A 301 9.05 -2.69 11.14
N GLY A 302 8.25 -3.64 10.66
CA GLY A 302 7.14 -4.23 11.41
C GLY A 302 5.80 -3.48 11.33
N ILE A 303 5.66 -2.48 10.45
CA ILE A 303 4.37 -1.80 10.21
C ILE A 303 3.43 -2.75 9.42
N PRO A 304 2.24 -3.11 9.94
CA PRO A 304 1.37 -4.10 9.31
C PRO A 304 0.38 -3.51 8.28
N ILE A 305 0.21 -2.18 8.23
CA ILE A 305 -0.84 -1.50 7.46
C ILE A 305 -0.23 -0.34 6.67
N PHE A 306 -0.67 -0.22 5.42
CA PHE A 306 -0.24 0.78 4.45
C PHE A 306 -1.47 1.37 3.73
N VAL A 307 -1.51 2.68 3.55
CA VAL A 307 -2.56 3.39 2.80
C VAL A 307 -1.99 3.99 1.51
N THR A 308 -2.70 3.80 0.40
CA THR A 308 -2.50 4.52 -0.86
C THR A 308 -3.86 4.99 -1.41
N GLY A 309 -3.85 5.78 -2.48
CA GLY A 309 -5.06 6.02 -3.26
C GLY A 309 -5.56 4.76 -3.96
N GLY A 310 -4.68 4.04 -4.67
CA GLY A 310 -5.03 2.91 -5.52
C GLY A 310 -3.80 2.12 -5.90
N ILE A 311 -3.84 0.79 -5.87
CA ILE A 311 -2.67 -0.03 -6.24
C ILE A 311 -2.42 -0.02 -7.77
N GLY A 312 -1.22 -0.40 -8.20
CA GLY A 312 -1.00 -0.86 -9.57
C GLY A 312 -1.62 -2.26 -9.77
N GLY A 313 -1.69 -2.72 -11.02
CA GLY A 313 -2.35 -3.98 -11.37
C GLY A 313 -1.91 -4.49 -12.73
N VAL A 314 -2.70 -5.39 -13.31
CA VAL A 314 -2.56 -5.81 -14.71
C VAL A 314 -3.04 -4.66 -15.60
N HIS A 315 -2.22 -4.21 -16.54
CA HIS A 315 -2.64 -3.19 -17.51
C HIS A 315 -3.64 -3.79 -18.52
N ARG A 316 -4.42 -2.93 -19.19
CA ARG A 316 -5.31 -3.38 -20.26
C ARG A 316 -4.48 -3.97 -21.40
N HIS A 317 -4.92 -5.10 -21.97
CA HIS A 317 -4.12 -5.96 -22.85
C HIS A 317 -2.87 -6.56 -22.18
N GLY A 318 -2.87 -6.67 -20.85
CA GLY A 318 -1.78 -7.27 -20.07
C GLY A 318 -1.50 -8.73 -20.43
N GLU A 319 -2.47 -9.45 -20.98
CA GLU A 319 -2.30 -10.82 -21.48
C GLU A 319 -1.44 -10.93 -22.76
N GLN A 320 -1.24 -9.81 -23.47
CA GLN A 320 -0.42 -9.71 -24.68
C GLN A 320 0.89 -8.98 -24.40
N THR A 321 0.81 -7.89 -23.64
CA THR A 321 1.93 -6.99 -23.36
C THR A 321 2.80 -7.43 -22.17
N MET A 322 2.24 -8.26 -21.28
CA MET A 322 2.83 -8.61 -19.97
C MET A 322 3.14 -7.38 -19.08
N ASP A 323 2.49 -6.24 -19.33
CA ASP A 323 2.60 -5.02 -18.51
C ASP A 323 1.78 -5.20 -17.21
N ILE A 324 2.45 -5.72 -16.18
CA ILE A 324 1.86 -6.08 -14.88
C ILE A 324 2.64 -5.38 -13.77
N SER A 325 1.95 -4.65 -12.90
CA SER A 325 2.61 -3.95 -11.79
C SER A 325 3.26 -4.91 -10.81
N SER A 326 4.52 -4.62 -10.46
CA SER A 326 5.26 -5.27 -9.36
C SER A 326 4.55 -5.24 -8.00
N ASP A 327 3.53 -4.38 -7.84
CA ASP A 327 2.71 -4.28 -6.64
C ASP A 327 1.96 -5.59 -6.36
N LEU A 328 1.51 -6.31 -7.40
CA LEU A 328 0.79 -7.58 -7.23
C LEU A 328 1.71 -8.70 -6.74
N THR A 329 2.92 -8.80 -7.31
CA THR A 329 3.96 -9.73 -6.87
C THR A 329 4.56 -9.36 -5.51
N GLU A 330 4.34 -8.13 -5.03
CA GLU A 330 4.69 -7.74 -3.65
C GLU A 330 3.59 -8.12 -2.67
N LEU A 331 2.33 -7.88 -3.02
CA LEU A 331 1.17 -8.39 -2.28
C LEU A 331 1.24 -9.91 -2.08
N GLY A 332 1.71 -10.69 -3.07
CA GLY A 332 1.86 -12.14 -2.92
C GLY A 332 2.86 -12.63 -1.87
N LYS A 333 3.75 -11.77 -1.32
CA LYS A 333 4.88 -12.21 -0.48
C LYS A 333 5.27 -11.32 0.70
N THR A 334 4.60 -10.18 0.88
CA THR A 334 4.91 -9.22 1.93
C THR A 334 3.65 -8.99 2.77
N PRO A 335 3.60 -9.49 4.03
CA PRO A 335 2.39 -9.48 4.87
C PRO A 335 2.13 -8.10 5.48
N VAL A 336 1.68 -7.20 4.61
CA VAL A 336 1.19 -5.84 4.89
C VAL A 336 -0.20 -5.73 4.27
N ALA A 337 -1.15 -5.20 5.03
CA ALA A 337 -2.48 -4.88 4.53
C ALA A 337 -2.46 -3.52 3.84
N VAL A 338 -2.91 -3.48 2.59
CA VAL A 338 -2.98 -2.29 1.75
C VAL A 338 -4.41 -1.83 1.67
N ILE A 339 -4.67 -0.62 2.18
CA ILE A 339 -5.97 0.05 2.10
C ILE A 339 -5.91 1.01 0.91
N SER A 340 -6.84 0.84 -0.03
CA SER A 340 -6.86 1.62 -1.26
C SER A 340 -8.27 1.66 -1.86
N ALA A 341 -8.53 2.52 -2.84
CA ALA A 341 -9.79 2.51 -3.59
C ALA A 341 -9.80 1.44 -4.70
N GLY A 342 -9.26 0.26 -4.40
CA GLY A 342 -9.00 -0.78 -5.38
C GLY A 342 -7.78 -0.47 -6.26
N VAL A 343 -7.89 -0.77 -7.55
CA VAL A 343 -6.81 -0.58 -8.55
C VAL A 343 -7.05 0.71 -9.32
N LYS A 344 -5.99 1.41 -9.77
CA LYS A 344 -6.12 2.63 -10.59
C LYS A 344 -6.95 2.35 -11.85
N SER A 345 -7.92 3.21 -12.17
CA SER A 345 -8.95 3.00 -13.23
C SER A 345 -8.43 2.75 -14.65
N ILE A 346 -7.17 3.10 -14.95
CA ILE A 346 -6.52 2.82 -16.25
C ILE A 346 -6.18 1.33 -16.48
N LEU A 347 -6.37 0.50 -15.46
CA LEU A 347 -5.97 -0.91 -15.42
C LEU A 347 -7.12 -1.86 -15.77
N ASP A 348 -6.82 -3.15 -15.85
CA ASP A 348 -7.79 -4.24 -15.99
C ASP A 348 -8.11 -4.82 -14.60
N ILE A 349 -9.33 -4.60 -14.12
CA ILE A 349 -9.76 -4.99 -12.78
C ILE A 349 -9.93 -6.51 -12.68
N SER A 350 -10.61 -7.11 -13.66
CA SER A 350 -10.87 -8.56 -13.69
C SER A 350 -9.55 -9.33 -13.71
N ARG A 351 -8.62 -9.02 -14.63
CA ARG A 351 -7.31 -9.67 -14.67
C ARG A 351 -6.47 -9.40 -13.42
N THR A 352 -6.62 -8.25 -12.78
CA THR A 352 -5.91 -7.98 -11.52
C THR A 352 -6.44 -8.86 -10.38
N LEU A 353 -7.75 -9.13 -10.30
CA LEU A 353 -8.32 -10.05 -9.31
C LEU A 353 -7.84 -11.49 -9.53
N GLU A 354 -7.88 -11.99 -10.76
CA GLU A 354 -7.34 -13.32 -11.13
C GLU A 354 -5.84 -13.48 -10.78
N TYR A 355 -5.04 -12.42 -11.01
CA TYR A 355 -3.63 -12.42 -10.66
C TYR A 355 -3.44 -12.40 -9.13
N LEU A 356 -4.26 -11.65 -8.38
CA LEU A 356 -4.20 -11.59 -6.92
C LEU A 356 -4.60 -12.92 -6.27
N GLU A 357 -5.60 -13.63 -6.83
CA GLU A 357 -5.94 -15.01 -6.47
C GLU A 357 -4.73 -15.93 -6.69
N THR A 358 -4.14 -15.88 -7.89
CA THR A 358 -2.94 -16.66 -8.24
C THR A 358 -1.75 -16.38 -7.31
N GLN A 359 -1.65 -15.18 -6.74
CA GLN A 359 -0.62 -14.79 -5.77
C GLN A 359 -0.99 -15.10 -4.30
N GLY A 360 -2.15 -15.72 -4.02
CA GLY A 360 -2.59 -16.03 -2.65
C GLY A 360 -2.90 -14.79 -1.80
N VAL A 361 -3.28 -13.68 -2.44
CA VAL A 361 -3.59 -12.41 -1.76
C VAL A 361 -5.05 -12.41 -1.32
N THR A 362 -5.32 -12.14 -0.05
CA THR A 362 -6.69 -11.93 0.42
C THR A 362 -7.19 -10.58 -0.08
N VAL A 363 -8.28 -10.56 -0.85
CA VAL A 363 -8.90 -9.33 -1.38
C VAL A 363 -10.30 -9.16 -0.80
N ALA A 364 -10.51 -8.07 -0.07
CA ALA A 364 -11.78 -7.71 0.55
C ALA A 364 -12.27 -6.35 0.05
N ALA A 365 -13.58 -6.18 -0.15
CA ALA A 365 -14.18 -4.86 -0.35
C ALA A 365 -14.92 -4.37 0.91
N TYR A 366 -14.80 -3.08 1.20
CA TYR A 366 -15.36 -2.47 2.40
C TYR A 366 -16.82 -2.02 2.18
N ARG A 367 -17.75 -2.64 2.92
CA ARG A 367 -19.20 -2.38 2.93
C ARG A 367 -19.94 -2.59 1.60
N THR A 368 -19.31 -3.24 0.64
CA THR A 368 -19.88 -3.59 -0.66
C THR A 368 -19.50 -5.02 -1.05
N ASN A 369 -20.30 -5.63 -1.94
CA ASN A 369 -20.00 -6.93 -2.55
C ASN A 369 -19.22 -6.77 -3.87
N GLU A 370 -19.14 -5.54 -4.39
CA GLU A 370 -18.50 -5.22 -5.66
C GLU A 370 -17.13 -4.57 -5.44
N PHE A 371 -16.15 -4.88 -6.27
CA PHE A 371 -14.83 -4.29 -6.18
C PHE A 371 -14.86 -2.84 -6.73
N PRO A 372 -14.38 -1.82 -6.01
CA PRO A 372 -14.39 -0.43 -6.48
C PRO A 372 -13.34 -0.18 -7.58
N ALA A 373 -13.66 0.71 -8.52
CA ALA A 373 -12.79 1.09 -9.64
C ALA A 373 -12.13 2.46 -9.45
N PHE A 374 -11.60 2.72 -8.24
CA PHE A 374 -10.86 3.91 -7.84
C PHE A 374 -11.68 5.22 -7.87
N PHE A 375 -12.07 5.72 -9.04
CA PHE A 375 -12.95 6.89 -9.14
C PHE A 375 -14.44 6.56 -9.05
N THR A 376 -14.86 5.33 -9.33
CA THR A 376 -16.26 4.88 -9.19
C THR A 376 -16.42 3.84 -8.10
N GLU A 377 -17.58 3.84 -7.44
CA GLU A 377 -17.94 2.83 -6.43
C GLU A 377 -18.11 1.42 -7.04
N THR A 378 -18.46 1.36 -8.32
CA THR A 378 -18.73 0.13 -9.09
C THR A 378 -17.68 -0.09 -10.19
N SER A 379 -17.46 -1.35 -10.56
CA SER A 379 -16.54 -1.84 -11.59
C SER A 379 -17.14 -2.93 -12.50
N GLY A 380 -18.30 -3.49 -12.15
CA GLY A 380 -18.83 -4.73 -12.70
C GLY A 380 -18.18 -6.02 -12.17
N CYS A 381 -17.09 -5.92 -11.39
CA CYS A 381 -16.38 -7.08 -10.85
C CYS A 381 -16.80 -7.36 -9.40
N GLN A 382 -17.13 -8.61 -9.06
CA GLN A 382 -17.41 -9.00 -7.67
C GLN A 382 -16.11 -8.99 -6.83
N ALA A 383 -16.21 -8.59 -5.57
CA ALA A 383 -15.12 -8.69 -4.61
C ALA A 383 -15.03 -10.11 -4.04
N PRO A 384 -13.84 -10.73 -3.94
CA PRO A 384 -13.70 -12.10 -3.41
C PRO A 384 -14.22 -12.27 -1.97
N CYS A 385 -14.13 -11.24 -1.14
CA CYS A 385 -14.90 -11.16 0.11
C CYS A 385 -15.31 -9.72 0.46
N ARG A 386 -16.21 -9.60 1.44
CA ARG A 386 -16.71 -8.34 1.99
C ARG A 386 -16.33 -8.22 3.47
N VAL A 387 -16.10 -6.98 3.91
CA VAL A 387 -15.92 -6.59 5.32
C VAL A 387 -16.72 -5.33 5.63
N ASP A 388 -17.41 -5.27 6.77
CA ASP A 388 -18.32 -4.18 7.12
C ASP A 388 -17.81 -3.25 8.23
N SER A 389 -16.75 -3.66 8.94
CA SER A 389 -16.15 -2.91 10.06
C SER A 389 -14.61 -2.89 10.04
N ALA A 390 -14.02 -1.90 10.70
CA ALA A 390 -12.56 -1.84 10.88
C ALA A 390 -12.04 -3.00 11.76
N GLU A 391 -12.87 -3.48 12.68
CA GLU A 391 -12.63 -4.64 13.53
C GLU A 391 -12.60 -5.95 12.73
N GLU A 392 -13.43 -6.12 11.72
CA GLU A 392 -13.34 -7.27 10.80
C GLU A 392 -12.06 -7.24 9.97
N CYS A 393 -11.72 -6.08 9.41
CA CYS A 393 -10.44 -5.88 8.72
C CYS A 393 -9.27 -6.27 9.64
N ALA A 394 -9.25 -5.77 10.88
CA ALA A 394 -8.24 -6.09 11.88
C ALA A 394 -8.19 -7.58 12.23
N LYS A 395 -9.34 -8.28 12.32
CA LYS A 395 -9.38 -9.75 12.54
C LYS A 395 -8.76 -10.53 11.39
N ILE A 396 -9.00 -10.14 10.14
CA ILE A 396 -8.38 -10.79 8.96
C ILE A 396 -6.86 -10.60 8.99
N ILE A 397 -6.38 -9.38 9.27
CA ILE A 397 -4.95 -9.09 9.38
C ILE A 397 -4.30 -9.87 10.53
N TYR A 398 -4.99 -9.96 11.68
CA TYR A 398 -4.53 -10.74 12.82
C TYR A 398 -4.47 -12.24 12.51
N ALA A 399 -5.46 -12.79 11.82
CA ALA A 399 -5.49 -14.19 11.41
C ALA A 399 -4.39 -14.53 10.40
N ASN A 400 -4.22 -13.72 9.34
CA ASN A 400 -3.14 -13.88 8.34
C ASN A 400 -1.76 -13.94 9.00
N ARG A 401 -1.50 -13.03 9.96
CA ARG A 401 -0.24 -12.96 10.70
C ARG A 401 -0.03 -14.18 11.61
N ASN A 402 -1.05 -14.60 12.36
CA ASN A 402 -0.95 -15.72 13.29
C ASN A 402 -0.83 -17.08 12.58
N LEU A 403 -1.46 -17.22 11.41
CA LEU A 403 -1.33 -18.40 10.55
C LEU A 403 -0.04 -18.37 9.70
N HIS A 404 0.76 -17.31 9.80
CA HIS A 404 2.02 -17.13 9.06
C HIS A 404 1.84 -17.31 7.54
N LEU A 405 0.74 -16.80 6.97
CA LEU A 405 0.42 -16.99 5.54
C LEU A 405 1.40 -16.29 4.59
N CYS A 406 2.19 -15.33 5.09
CA CYS A 406 3.23 -14.59 4.38
C CYS A 406 2.78 -13.78 3.14
N SER A 407 1.50 -13.77 2.79
CA SER A 407 0.92 -12.85 1.80
C SER A 407 0.32 -11.60 2.44
N GLY A 408 0.26 -10.52 1.66
CA GLY A 408 -0.44 -9.29 1.98
C GLY A 408 -1.96 -9.41 1.83
N ILE A 409 -2.64 -8.33 2.16
CA ILE A 409 -4.11 -8.22 2.08
C ILE A 409 -4.44 -6.93 1.32
N LEU A 410 -5.39 -6.98 0.40
CA LEU A 410 -5.95 -5.79 -0.24
C LEU A 410 -7.34 -5.52 0.35
N ILE A 411 -7.53 -4.34 0.95
CA ILE A 411 -8.84 -3.86 1.37
C ILE A 411 -9.24 -2.70 0.46
N ALA A 412 -10.19 -2.97 -0.42
CA ALA A 412 -10.67 -2.05 -1.43
C ALA A 412 -11.85 -1.23 -0.88
N VAL A 413 -11.72 0.10 -0.90
CA VAL A 413 -12.65 1.03 -0.26
C VAL A 413 -13.33 1.87 -1.35
N PRO A 414 -14.67 1.85 -1.48
CA PRO A 414 -15.36 2.75 -2.39
C PRO A 414 -15.03 4.23 -2.12
N ILE A 415 -14.98 5.03 -3.18
CA ILE A 415 -14.92 6.49 -3.07
C ILE A 415 -16.13 7.00 -2.27
N PRO A 416 -16.03 8.06 -1.45
CA PRO A 416 -17.19 8.60 -0.75
C PRO A 416 -18.31 9.03 -1.71
N THR A 417 -19.54 8.63 -1.44
CA THR A 417 -20.69 8.77 -2.36
C THR A 417 -20.98 10.19 -2.84
N HIS A 418 -20.64 11.22 -2.05
CA HIS A 418 -20.76 12.62 -2.49
C HIS A 418 -19.78 13.01 -3.62
N HIS A 419 -18.75 12.20 -3.89
CA HIS A 419 -17.84 12.32 -5.03
C HIS A 419 -18.14 11.33 -6.17
N ALA A 420 -19.06 10.36 -5.98
CA ALA A 420 -19.35 9.33 -6.99
C ALA A 420 -19.90 9.89 -8.31
N ALA A 421 -20.63 11.01 -8.27
CA ALA A 421 -21.10 11.71 -9.47
C ALA A 421 -19.93 12.24 -10.34
N SER A 422 -18.87 12.76 -9.72
CA SER A 422 -17.62 13.09 -10.42
C SER A 422 -16.95 11.82 -10.94
N GLY A 423 -17.00 10.72 -10.18
CA GLY A 423 -16.49 9.40 -10.56
C GLY A 423 -16.93 8.95 -11.96
N ASN A 424 -18.23 8.96 -12.23
CA ASN A 424 -18.77 8.55 -13.53
C ASN A 424 -18.30 9.43 -14.70
N ILE A 425 -18.12 10.74 -14.45
CA ILE A 425 -17.57 11.69 -15.45
C ILE A 425 -16.08 11.37 -15.70
N ILE A 426 -15.33 11.08 -14.64
CA ILE A 426 -13.90 10.74 -14.72
C ILE A 426 -13.71 9.41 -15.45
N GLU A 427 -14.56 8.40 -15.20
CA GLU A 427 -14.48 7.10 -15.89
C GLU A 427 -14.82 7.25 -17.39
N SER A 428 -15.83 8.04 -17.75
CA SER A 428 -16.10 8.38 -19.15
C SER A 428 -14.90 9.05 -19.84
N ALA A 429 -14.23 9.97 -19.13
CA ALA A 429 -12.99 10.59 -19.60
C ALA A 429 -11.83 9.59 -19.73
N ILE A 430 -11.71 8.61 -18.84
CA ILE A 430 -10.71 7.53 -18.91
C ILE A 430 -10.95 6.65 -20.13
N GLN A 431 -12.19 6.18 -20.36
CA GLN A 431 -12.49 5.33 -21.52
C GLN A 431 -12.24 6.08 -22.84
N LYS A 432 -12.57 7.38 -22.90
CA LYS A 432 -12.21 8.24 -24.05
C LYS A 432 -10.70 8.38 -24.21
N ALA A 433 -9.96 8.64 -23.13
CA ALA A 433 -8.50 8.76 -23.17
C ALA A 433 -7.81 7.45 -23.58
N LEU A 434 -8.29 6.29 -23.13
CA LEU A 434 -7.79 4.98 -23.55
C LEU A 434 -7.97 4.77 -25.05
N LYS A 435 -9.16 5.08 -25.58
CA LYS A 435 -9.42 5.00 -27.03
C LYS A 435 -8.51 5.94 -27.82
N GLU A 436 -8.33 7.18 -27.36
CA GLU A 436 -7.39 8.12 -27.99
C GLU A 436 -5.93 7.63 -27.91
N ALA A 437 -5.53 6.91 -26.86
CA ALA A 437 -4.20 6.32 -26.74
C ALA A 437 -3.99 5.20 -27.76
N GLU A 438 -4.99 4.34 -27.94
CA GLU A 438 -5.00 3.25 -28.94
C GLU A 438 -4.95 3.81 -30.37
N GLU A 439 -5.82 4.77 -30.70
CA GLU A 439 -5.86 5.45 -32.00
C GLU A 439 -4.50 6.12 -32.33
N LYS A 440 -3.82 6.68 -31.32
CA LYS A 440 -2.49 7.31 -31.44
C LYS A 440 -1.32 6.33 -31.26
N ARG A 441 -1.58 5.04 -30.99
CA ARG A 441 -0.59 3.97 -30.70
C ARG A 441 0.39 4.31 -29.56
N ILE A 442 -0.10 4.98 -28.52
CA ILE A 442 0.69 5.34 -27.33
C ILE A 442 0.78 4.13 -26.41
N ILE A 443 1.97 3.52 -26.35
CA ILE A 443 2.22 2.25 -25.66
C ILE A 443 3.32 2.36 -24.61
N GLY A 444 3.42 1.35 -23.73
CA GLY A 444 4.49 1.22 -22.75
C GLY A 444 4.54 2.41 -21.76
N ASN A 445 5.75 2.86 -21.42
CA ASN A 445 5.96 3.93 -20.44
C ASN A 445 5.30 5.28 -20.80
N ALA A 446 4.95 5.51 -22.07
CA ALA A 446 4.27 6.72 -22.53
C ALA A 446 2.77 6.75 -22.20
N ILE A 447 2.13 5.60 -21.97
CA ILE A 447 0.67 5.53 -21.75
C ILE A 447 0.25 6.22 -20.45
N THR A 448 0.97 6.02 -19.35
CA THR A 448 0.58 6.59 -18.05
C THR A 448 0.67 8.13 -18.01
N PRO A 449 1.74 8.78 -18.50
CA PRO A 449 1.77 10.24 -18.62
C PRO A 449 0.64 10.79 -19.50
N PHE A 450 0.41 10.20 -20.68
CA PHE A 450 -0.66 10.60 -21.59
C PHE A 450 -2.04 10.49 -20.93
N MET A 451 -2.32 9.36 -20.27
CA MET A 451 -3.59 9.13 -19.57
C MET A 451 -3.83 10.16 -18.46
N LEU A 452 -2.83 10.49 -17.65
CA LEU A 452 -2.96 11.45 -16.56
C LEU A 452 -3.23 12.87 -17.07
N GLU A 453 -2.53 13.29 -18.12
CA GLU A 453 -2.73 14.59 -18.76
C GLU A 453 -4.11 14.67 -19.44
N ARG A 454 -4.46 13.66 -20.24
CA ARG A 454 -5.71 13.65 -21.00
C ARG A 454 -6.95 13.54 -20.12
N VAL A 455 -6.92 12.73 -19.06
CA VAL A 455 -8.02 12.67 -18.08
C VAL A 455 -8.15 13.98 -17.33
N LYS A 456 -7.05 14.65 -16.95
CA LYS A 456 -7.10 15.97 -16.32
C LYS A 456 -7.76 17.02 -17.21
N GLU A 457 -7.41 17.07 -18.50
CA GLU A 457 -8.04 17.94 -19.50
C GLU A 457 -9.54 17.68 -19.61
N LEU A 458 -9.93 16.42 -19.85
CA LEU A 458 -11.32 16.01 -20.07
C LEU A 458 -12.22 16.18 -18.84
N THR A 459 -11.65 16.22 -17.63
CA THR A 459 -12.38 16.33 -16.36
C THR A 459 -12.34 17.73 -15.73
N GLY A 460 -11.69 18.70 -16.39
CA GLY A 460 -11.53 20.06 -15.86
C GLY A 460 -10.81 20.14 -14.51
N GLY A 461 -10.05 19.10 -14.13
CA GLY A 461 -9.39 18.99 -12.82
C GLY A 461 -10.19 18.28 -11.72
N SER A 462 -11.48 17.95 -11.91
CA SER A 462 -12.29 17.24 -10.89
C SER A 462 -11.74 15.86 -10.50
N SER A 463 -10.98 15.22 -11.40
CA SER A 463 -10.20 14.00 -11.12
C SER A 463 -9.16 14.17 -10.00
N LEU A 464 -8.57 15.36 -9.82
CA LEU A 464 -7.64 15.61 -8.72
C LEU A 464 -8.37 15.71 -7.37
N GLU A 465 -9.52 16.39 -7.33
CA GLU A 465 -10.31 16.53 -6.11
C GLU A 465 -10.86 15.19 -5.63
N ALA A 466 -11.39 14.38 -6.54
CA ALA A 466 -11.81 13.00 -6.27
C ALA A 466 -10.64 12.13 -5.75
N ASN A 467 -9.43 12.29 -6.32
CA ASN A 467 -8.23 11.57 -5.87
C ASN A 467 -7.79 12.00 -4.45
N ILE A 468 -7.90 13.28 -4.11
CA ILE A 468 -7.63 13.77 -2.75
C ILE A 468 -8.67 13.19 -1.76
N ALA A 469 -9.94 13.20 -2.13
CA ALA A 469 -11.03 12.69 -1.30
C ALA A 469 -10.90 11.18 -1.02
N LEU A 470 -10.64 10.36 -2.05
CA LEU A 470 -10.47 8.91 -1.87
C LEU A 470 -9.22 8.59 -1.03
N VAL A 471 -8.09 9.29 -1.21
CA VAL A 471 -6.88 9.04 -0.40
C VAL A 471 -7.15 9.36 1.08
N LYS A 472 -7.86 10.46 1.38
CA LYS A 472 -8.25 10.82 2.76
C LYS A 472 -9.25 9.82 3.36
N ASN A 473 -10.16 9.26 2.55
CA ASN A 473 -11.06 8.19 2.98
C ASN A 473 -10.29 6.91 3.34
N ASN A 474 -9.37 6.48 2.47
CA ASN A 474 -8.51 5.31 2.69
C ASN A 474 -7.61 5.51 3.93
N ALA A 475 -7.11 6.73 4.15
CA ALA A 475 -6.30 7.08 5.32
C ALA A 475 -7.08 7.00 6.63
N ARG A 476 -8.32 7.47 6.64
CA ARG A 476 -9.23 7.35 7.79
C ARG A 476 -9.47 5.88 8.14
N LEU A 477 -9.91 5.07 7.17
CA LEU A 477 -10.15 3.64 7.41
C LEU A 477 -8.86 2.91 7.80
N GLY A 478 -7.73 3.17 7.14
CA GLY A 478 -6.47 2.50 7.47
C GLY A 478 -5.97 2.81 8.89
N ALA A 479 -6.20 4.02 9.38
CA ALA A 479 -5.94 4.38 10.76
C ALA A 479 -6.93 3.70 11.74
N GLU A 480 -8.22 3.63 11.41
CA GLU A 480 -9.22 2.90 12.21
C GLU A 480 -8.85 1.41 12.33
N VAL A 481 -8.48 0.77 11.22
CA VAL A 481 -8.03 -0.63 11.16
C VAL A 481 -6.73 -0.83 11.96
N ALA A 482 -5.79 0.13 11.92
CA ALA A 482 -4.55 0.05 12.71
C ALA A 482 -4.81 0.16 14.22
N VAL A 483 -5.72 1.04 14.63
CA VAL A 483 -6.16 1.16 16.03
C VAL A 483 -6.91 -0.10 16.47
N ALA A 484 -7.82 -0.64 15.64
CA ALA A 484 -8.52 -1.89 15.93
C ALA A 484 -7.56 -3.09 16.06
N LEU A 485 -6.56 -3.21 15.18
CA LEU A 485 -5.54 -4.25 15.22
C LEU A 485 -4.65 -4.15 16.47
N SER A 486 -4.18 -2.94 16.78
CA SER A 486 -3.41 -2.63 18.01
C SER A 486 -4.21 -3.04 19.26
N ASN A 487 -5.48 -2.65 19.33
CA ASN A 487 -6.38 -3.01 20.44
C ASN A 487 -6.62 -4.53 20.55
N LEU A 488 -6.78 -5.22 19.42
CA LEU A 488 -6.95 -6.68 19.38
C LEU A 488 -5.70 -7.40 19.91
N GLN A 489 -4.51 -7.02 19.43
CA GLN A 489 -3.22 -7.58 19.87
C GLN A 489 -2.99 -7.37 21.37
N GLN A 490 -3.26 -6.17 21.88
CA GLN A 490 -3.10 -5.86 23.32
C GLN A 490 -4.11 -6.64 24.20
N ARG A 491 -5.33 -6.90 23.73
CA ARG A 491 -6.32 -7.73 24.44
C ARG A 491 -5.86 -9.19 24.50
N GLU A 492 -5.34 -9.72 23.39
CA GLU A 492 -4.85 -11.10 23.31
C GLU A 492 -3.58 -11.32 24.14
N ALA A 493 -2.62 -10.38 24.11
CA ALA A 493 -1.44 -10.42 24.99
C ALA A 493 -1.83 -10.45 26.48
N LYS A 494 -2.82 -9.64 26.89
CA LYS A 494 -3.36 -9.65 28.26
C LYS A 494 -4.10 -10.95 28.59
N ARG A 495 -4.77 -11.59 27.62
CA ARG A 495 -5.46 -12.88 27.79
C ARG A 495 -4.45 -14.01 28.02
N ILE A 496 -3.41 -14.09 27.19
CA ILE A 496 -2.34 -15.09 27.32
C ILE A 496 -1.58 -14.91 28.62
N GLY A 497 -1.17 -13.68 28.96
CA GLY A 497 -0.46 -13.39 30.22
C GLY A 497 -1.26 -13.70 31.48
N ARG A 498 -2.60 -13.66 31.42
CA ARG A 498 -3.50 -14.09 32.52
C ARG A 498 -3.79 -15.59 32.56
N SER A 499 -3.41 -16.33 31.52
CA SER A 499 -3.57 -17.79 31.46
C SER A 499 -2.26 -18.55 31.77
N ALA A 500 -1.17 -17.81 31.93
CA ALA A 500 0.15 -18.32 32.33
C ALA A 500 0.50 -18.00 33.80
N LEU A 501 -0.42 -17.32 34.51
CA LEU A 501 -0.44 -17.05 35.94
C LEU A 501 -1.55 -17.89 36.58
#